data_AF-A0A7C9EWQ9-F1
#
_entry.id   AF-A0A7C9EWQ9-F1
#
_cell.length_a   1.000
_cell.length_b   1.000
_cell.length_c   1.000
_cell.angle_alpha   90.00
_cell.angle_beta   90.00
_cell.angle_gamma   90.00
#
_symmetry.space_group_name_H-M   'P 1'
#
loop_
_entity.id
_entity.type
_entity.pdbx_description
1 polymer ?
#
loop_
_entity_poly.entity_id
_entity_poly.type
_entity_poly.pdbx_seq_one_letter_code
_entity_poly.pdbx_strand_id
1 'polypeptide(L)'
;MISSYLSNQTQLDDQTIHLLYSANRWEKRLLMEDKLKTGTTLIVDRYSYSGVAFSSAKGLDFEWCKAPEKGLLAPDVVLYLDIPPEKAAERGGYGGERYERLDFQKKVEEKYQALR
;
A
#
# COMPACT_ATOMS: atom_id res chain seq x y z
N MET A 1 -0.96 -7.87 -13.76
CA MET A 1 0.48 -7.66 -13.44
C MET A 1 0.72 -7.58 -11.94
N ILE A 2 0.09 -6.64 -11.21
CA ILE A 2 0.27 -6.53 -9.75
C ILE A 2 -0.14 -7.82 -9.01
N SER A 3 -1.31 -8.38 -9.33
CA SER A 3 -1.78 -9.63 -8.70
C SER A 3 -0.81 -10.81 -8.94
N SER A 4 -0.34 -10.99 -10.18
CA SER A 4 0.66 -12.01 -10.52
C SER A 4 1.99 -11.82 -9.77
N TYR A 5 2.38 -10.56 -9.50
CA TYR A 5 3.56 -10.28 -8.70
C TYR A 5 3.36 -10.67 -7.24
N LEU A 6 2.21 -10.33 -6.65
CA LEU A 6 1.85 -10.66 -5.26
C LEU A 6 1.73 -12.17 -5.02
N SER A 7 1.20 -12.92 -6.00
CA SER A 7 1.10 -14.37 -5.97
C SER A 7 2.41 -15.10 -6.33
N ASN A 8 3.53 -14.37 -6.39
CA ASN A 8 4.87 -14.89 -6.74
C ASN A 8 4.98 -15.53 -8.14
N GLN A 9 4.01 -15.30 -9.03
CA GLN A 9 4.03 -15.83 -10.40
C GLN A 9 4.96 -15.03 -11.33
N THR A 10 5.17 -13.73 -11.05
CA THR A 10 6.07 -12.88 -11.80
C THR A 10 7.05 -12.16 -10.88
N GLN A 11 8.27 -11.95 -11.38
CA GLN A 11 9.26 -11.10 -10.73
C GLN A 11 9.33 -9.76 -11.45
N LEU A 12 9.40 -8.69 -10.67
CA LEU A 12 9.54 -7.32 -11.13
C LEU A 12 10.52 -6.63 -10.18
N ASP A 13 11.28 -5.71 -10.75
CA ASP A 13 12.11 -4.77 -10.01
C ASP A 13 11.26 -3.93 -9.02
N ASP A 14 11.87 -3.54 -7.90
CA ASP A 14 11.17 -2.94 -6.77
C ASP A 14 10.63 -1.54 -7.08
N GLN A 15 11.39 -0.75 -7.84
CA GLN A 15 10.98 0.56 -8.35
C GLN A 15 9.85 0.39 -9.36
N THR A 16 9.97 -0.60 -10.23
CA THR A 16 8.94 -0.90 -11.25
C THR A 16 7.60 -1.25 -10.62
N ILE A 17 7.57 -2.18 -9.65
CA ILE A 17 6.32 -2.55 -8.99
C ILE A 17 5.76 -1.40 -8.14
N HIS A 18 6.62 -0.60 -7.50
CA HIS A 18 6.17 0.60 -6.77
C HIS A 18 5.43 1.58 -7.68
N LEU A 19 6.00 1.87 -8.86
CA LEU A 19 5.37 2.74 -9.84
C LEU A 19 4.06 2.15 -10.38
N LEU A 20 3.98 0.82 -10.58
CA LEU A 20 2.73 0.16 -10.95
C LEU A 20 1.65 0.32 -9.88
N TYR A 21 1.98 0.17 -8.59
CA TYR A 21 1.03 0.44 -7.50
C TYR A 21 0.53 1.88 -7.53
N SER A 22 1.42 2.85 -7.76
CA SER A 22 1.05 4.26 -7.83
C SER A 22 0.17 4.55 -9.04
N ALA A 23 0.55 4.07 -10.23
CA ALA A 23 -0.24 4.18 -11.45
C ALA A 23 -1.65 3.59 -11.27
N ASN A 24 -1.78 2.47 -10.55
CA ASN A 24 -3.06 1.83 -10.26
C ASN A 24 -3.98 2.67 -9.35
N ARG A 25 -3.44 3.58 -8.52
CA ARG A 25 -4.25 4.59 -7.81
C ARG A 25 -4.62 5.75 -8.73
N TRP A 26 -3.66 6.23 -9.52
CA TRP A 26 -3.88 7.33 -10.47
C TRP A 26 -4.98 7.02 -11.49
N GLU A 27 -5.06 5.79 -12.01
CA GLU A 27 -6.12 5.39 -12.95
C GLU A 27 -7.53 5.52 -12.35
N LYS A 28 -7.68 5.47 -11.01
CA LYS A 28 -8.98 5.59 -10.33
C LYS A 28 -9.29 7.02 -9.89
N ARG A 29 -8.33 7.95 -9.96
CA ARG A 29 -8.46 9.30 -9.39
C ARG A 29 -9.69 10.04 -9.90
N LEU A 30 -9.90 10.08 -11.21
CA LEU A 30 -11.04 10.80 -11.80
C LEU A 30 -12.39 10.21 -11.40
N LEU A 31 -12.49 8.87 -11.34
CA LEU A 31 -13.70 8.18 -10.89
C LEU A 31 -14.00 8.48 -9.41
N MET A 32 -12.98 8.43 -8.57
CA MET A 32 -13.12 8.75 -7.14
C MET A 32 -13.55 10.22 -6.96
N GLU A 33 -12.93 11.14 -7.71
CA GLU A 33 -13.24 12.57 -7.67
C GLU A 33 -14.70 12.85 -8.06
N ASP A 34 -15.20 12.21 -9.13
CA ASP A 34 -16.60 12.31 -9.57
C ASP A 34 -17.60 11.78 -8.52
N LYS A 35 -17.30 10.62 -7.92
CA LYS A 35 -18.14 10.04 -6.86
C LYS A 35 -18.21 10.93 -5.62
N LEU A 36 -17.08 11.51 -5.20
CA LEU A 36 -17.05 12.44 -4.07
C LEU A 36 -17.87 13.71 -4.38
N LYS A 37 -17.71 14.28 -5.58
CA LYS A 37 -18.46 15.47 -6.01
C LYS A 37 -19.97 15.25 -6.08
N THR A 38 -20.41 14.02 -6.35
CA THR A 38 -21.83 13.64 -6.36
C THR A 38 -22.38 13.28 -4.97
N GLY A 39 -21.58 13.47 -3.90
CA GLY A 39 -22.00 13.25 -2.51
C GLY A 39 -21.83 11.82 -2.02
N THR A 40 -21.11 10.96 -2.77
CA THR A 40 -20.85 9.57 -2.35
C THR A 40 -19.58 9.50 -1.50
N THR A 41 -19.69 9.02 -0.26
CA THR A 41 -18.54 8.67 0.58
C THR A 41 -17.85 7.41 0.06
N LEU A 42 -16.51 7.43 -0.02
CA LEU A 42 -15.72 6.30 -0.48
C LEU A 42 -15.01 5.61 0.68
N ILE A 43 -15.21 4.31 0.81
CA ILE A 43 -14.40 3.45 1.69
C ILE A 43 -13.33 2.79 0.81
N VAL A 44 -12.07 3.14 1.07
CA VAL A 44 -10.93 2.70 0.27
C VAL A 44 -10.03 1.80 1.11
N ASP A 45 -9.99 0.51 0.78
CA ASP A 45 -9.07 -0.44 1.41
C ASP A 45 -7.68 -0.30 0.79
N ARG A 46 -6.75 0.23 1.58
CA ARG A 46 -5.38 0.64 1.19
C ARG A 46 -5.33 1.79 0.19
N TYR A 47 -4.38 2.69 0.40
CA TYR A 47 -4.14 3.84 -0.48
C TYR A 47 -2.65 4.19 -0.52
N SER A 48 -2.30 5.47 -0.70
CA SER A 48 -0.92 5.96 -0.81
C SER A 48 -0.01 5.51 0.33
N TYR A 49 -0.50 5.52 1.58
CA TYR A 49 0.27 5.08 2.75
C TYR A 49 0.80 3.66 2.61
N SER A 50 0.00 2.73 2.07
CA SER A 50 0.45 1.35 1.84
C SER A 50 1.55 1.28 0.78
N GLY A 51 1.45 2.07 -0.29
CA GLY A 51 2.50 2.13 -1.31
C GLY A 51 3.84 2.60 -0.73
N VAL A 52 3.83 3.64 0.09
CA VAL A 52 5.03 4.19 0.73
C VAL A 52 5.61 3.22 1.75
N ALA A 53 4.77 2.70 2.66
CA ALA A 53 5.22 1.83 3.75
C ALA A 53 5.83 0.53 3.22
N PHE A 54 5.17 -0.15 2.29
CA PHE A 54 5.66 -1.42 1.76
C PHE A 54 6.92 -1.25 0.91
N SER A 55 6.98 -0.25 0.04
CA SER A 55 8.15 -0.05 -0.82
C SER A 55 9.38 0.43 -0.05
N SER A 56 9.20 1.36 0.90
CA SER A 56 10.32 1.79 1.75
C SER A 56 10.80 0.69 2.72
N ALA A 57 9.92 -0.22 3.14
CA ALA A 57 10.31 -1.41 3.91
C ALA A 57 11.18 -2.40 3.10
N LYS A 58 11.11 -2.36 1.76
CA LYS A 58 12.01 -3.09 0.86
C LYS A 58 13.37 -2.41 0.67
N GLY A 59 13.55 -1.20 1.21
CA GLY A 59 14.80 -0.44 1.15
C GLY A 59 14.80 0.70 0.14
N LEU A 60 13.68 1.01 -0.50
CA LEU A 60 13.57 2.19 -1.36
C LEU A 60 13.57 3.47 -0.52
N ASP A 61 14.08 4.55 -1.10
CA ASP A 61 14.09 5.87 -0.46
C ASP A 61 12.66 6.32 -0.14
N PHE A 62 12.47 6.86 1.06
CA PHE A 62 11.15 7.18 1.59
C PHE A 62 10.51 8.36 0.86
N GLU A 63 11.29 9.40 0.55
CA GLU A 63 10.78 10.57 -0.19
C GLU A 63 10.56 10.24 -1.66
N TRP A 64 11.39 9.38 -2.25
CA TRP A 64 11.15 8.82 -3.57
C TRP A 64 9.83 8.05 -3.62
N CYS A 65 9.52 7.22 -2.61
CA CYS A 65 8.25 6.50 -2.55
C CYS A 65 7.03 7.43 -2.42
N LYS A 66 7.20 8.60 -1.79
CA LYS A 66 6.12 9.61 -1.65
C LYS A 66 5.91 10.42 -2.92
N ALA A 67 6.93 10.59 -3.75
CA ALA A 67 6.88 11.47 -4.91
C ALA A 67 5.79 11.08 -5.93
N PRO A 68 5.60 9.78 -6.30
CA PRO A 68 4.53 9.35 -7.20
C PRO A 68 3.11 9.59 -6.65
N GLU A 69 2.95 9.70 -5.34
CA GLU A 69 1.64 9.88 -4.70
C GLU A 69 1.16 11.33 -4.65
N LYS A 70 2.07 12.30 -4.90
CA LYS A 70 1.76 13.73 -4.79
C LYS A 70 0.72 14.15 -5.84
N GLY A 71 -0.43 14.62 -5.36
CA GLY A 71 -1.54 15.10 -6.21
C GLY A 71 -2.70 14.10 -6.37
N LEU A 72 -2.60 12.92 -5.76
CA LEU A 72 -3.77 12.07 -5.49
C LEU A 72 -4.73 12.76 -4.52
N LEU A 73 -5.98 12.31 -4.49
CA LEU A 73 -7.00 12.85 -3.59
C LEU A 73 -6.60 12.59 -2.14
N ALA A 74 -6.55 13.63 -1.33
CA ALA A 74 -6.27 13.51 0.09
C ALA A 74 -7.48 12.88 0.80
N PRO A 75 -7.30 11.79 1.59
CA PRO A 75 -8.36 11.27 2.43
C PRO A 75 -8.71 12.25 3.57
N ASP A 76 -9.99 12.42 3.88
CA ASP A 76 -10.44 13.19 5.05
C ASP A 76 -10.13 12.47 6.37
N VAL A 77 -10.18 11.13 6.34
CA VAL A 77 -9.91 10.26 7.50
C VAL A 77 -9.09 9.06 7.04
N VAL A 78 -8.07 8.70 7.83
CA VAL A 78 -7.27 7.48 7.65
C VAL A 78 -7.42 6.63 8.90
N LEU A 79 -7.96 5.42 8.74
CA LEU A 79 -8.08 4.44 9.82
C LEU A 79 -6.94 3.44 9.73
N TYR A 80 -6.07 3.43 10.74
CA TYR A 80 -5.00 2.44 10.87
C TYR A 80 -5.41 1.36 11.88
N LEU A 81 -5.66 0.16 11.37
CA LEU A 81 -6.01 -1.01 12.19
C LEU A 81 -4.73 -1.65 12.74
N ASP A 82 -4.35 -1.25 13.95
CA ASP A 82 -3.12 -1.67 14.61
C ASP A 82 -3.23 -3.11 15.14
N ILE A 83 -2.32 -3.99 14.69
CA ILE A 83 -2.21 -5.38 15.14
C ILE A 83 -0.74 -5.79 15.11
N PRO A 84 -0.20 -6.39 16.19
CA PRO A 84 1.16 -6.92 16.19
C PRO A 84 1.37 -7.95 15.06
N PRO A 85 2.48 -7.90 14.31
CA PRO A 85 2.76 -8.83 13.22
C PRO A 85 2.67 -10.31 13.64
N GLU A 86 3.06 -10.65 14.88
CA GLU A 86 2.94 -12.00 15.43
C GLU A 86 1.49 -12.46 15.53
N LYS A 87 0.59 -11.56 15.95
CA LYS A 87 -0.85 -11.85 16.05
C LYS A 87 -1.54 -11.88 14.70
N ALA A 88 -1.07 -11.09 13.74
CA ALA A 88 -1.55 -11.18 12.37
C ALA A 88 -1.17 -12.53 11.74
N ALA A 89 0.02 -13.07 12.04
CA ALA A 89 0.50 -14.34 11.52
C ALA A 89 -0.26 -15.57 12.06
N GLU A 90 -0.92 -15.45 13.21
CA GLU A 90 -1.81 -16.49 13.77
C GLU A 90 -3.12 -16.64 12.96
N ARG A 91 -3.46 -15.69 12.08
CA ARG A 91 -4.69 -15.74 11.28
C ARG A 91 -4.53 -16.70 10.10
N GLY A 92 -5.62 -17.41 9.78
CA GLY A 92 -5.63 -18.36 8.67
C GLY A 92 -5.27 -17.71 7.34
N GLY A 93 -4.45 -18.39 6.53
CA GLY A 93 -4.02 -17.93 5.21
C GLY A 93 -2.71 -17.14 5.18
N TYR A 94 -2.09 -16.85 6.33
CA TYR A 94 -0.81 -16.15 6.37
C TYR A 94 0.32 -16.95 5.71
N GLY A 95 1.09 -16.28 4.86
CA GLY A 95 2.27 -16.83 4.17
C GLY A 95 1.99 -17.25 2.73
N GLY A 96 0.77 -17.05 2.23
CA GLY A 96 0.39 -17.37 0.85
C GLY A 96 0.84 -16.31 -0.16
N GLU A 97 1.02 -15.06 0.27
CA GLU A 97 1.45 -13.95 -0.59
C GLU A 97 2.88 -13.48 -0.31
N ARG A 98 3.49 -12.84 -1.32
CA ARG A 98 4.89 -12.36 -1.31
C ARG A 98 5.31 -11.59 -0.05
N TYR A 99 4.41 -10.79 0.52
CA TYR A 99 4.71 -9.91 1.65
C TYR A 99 4.34 -10.48 3.02
N GLU A 100 3.73 -11.65 3.07
CA GLU A 100 3.26 -12.28 4.32
C GLU A 100 4.42 -13.02 5.01
N ARG A 101 5.45 -12.27 5.39
CA ARG A 101 6.61 -12.76 6.15
C ARG A 101 6.80 -11.88 7.37
N LEU A 102 6.97 -12.52 8.53
CA LEU A 102 6.95 -11.83 9.83
C LEU A 102 8.04 -10.75 9.92
N ASP A 103 9.24 -11.05 9.46
CA ASP A 103 10.38 -10.14 9.40
C ASP A 103 10.09 -8.90 8.54
N PHE A 104 9.41 -9.11 7.41
CA PHE A 104 9.03 -8.03 6.51
C PHE A 104 7.89 -7.18 7.08
N GLN A 105 6.88 -7.82 7.69
CA GLN A 105 5.76 -7.10 8.30
C GLN A 105 6.20 -6.21 9.47
N LYS A 106 7.21 -6.60 10.25
CA LYS A 106 7.84 -5.72 11.26
C LYS A 106 8.42 -4.44 10.66
N LYS A 107 9.15 -4.57 9.54
CA LYS A 107 9.66 -3.39 8.81
C LYS A 107 8.54 -2.51 8.29
N VAL A 108 7.46 -3.11 7.77
CA VAL A 108 6.29 -2.37 7.29
C VAL A 108 5.61 -1.60 8.43
N GLU A 109 5.46 -2.21 9.60
CA GLU A 109 4.95 -1.57 10.81
C GLU A 109 5.77 -0.33 11.17
N GLU A 110 7.11 -0.44 11.23
CA GLU A 110 8.00 0.70 11.47
C GLU A 110 7.78 1.85 10.47
N LYS A 111 7.59 1.52 9.18
CA LYS A 111 7.33 2.55 8.15
C LYS A 111 5.96 3.20 8.28
N TYR A 112 4.94 2.47 8.73
CA TYR A 112 3.64 3.07 9.05
C TYR A 112 3.72 4.01 10.25
N GLN A 113 4.47 3.64 11.29
CA GLN A 113 4.67 4.52 12.45
C GLN A 113 5.37 5.83 12.06
N ALA A 114 6.30 5.79 11.10
CA ALA A 114 6.95 7.00 10.55
C ALA A 114 6.04 7.87 9.64
N LEU A 115 4.85 7.37 9.28
CA LEU A 115 3.84 8.08 8.48
C LEU A 115 2.70 8.66 9.34
N ARG A 116 2.67 8.36 10.65
CA ARG A 116 1.76 8.98 11.63
C ARG A 116 2.26 10.39 11.98
#